data_AF-A0A957MFE1-F1
#
_entry.id   AF-A0A957MFE1-F1
#
_cell.length_a   1.000
_cell.length_b   1.000
_cell.length_c   1.000
_cell.angle_alpha   90.00
_cell.angle_beta   90.00
_cell.angle_gamma   90.00
#
_symmetry.space_group_name_H-M   'P 1'
#
loop_
_entity.id
_entity.type
_entity.pdbx_description
1 polymer ?
#
loop_
_entity_poly.entity_id
_entity_poly.type
_entity_poly.pdbx_seq_one_letter_code
_entity_poly.pdbx_strand_id
1 'polypeptide(L)'
;FLPTIYYGMSGILIPLMINELAGNKTTVALYGTASLIIASAAQLLAGRSADRFGHRWPPIVGYGALIVASLGLAIFSDQLWGGIAFGILGAAAAWSLASLLFTLVSDGVPRAEHG
;
A
#
# COMPACT_ATOMS: atom_id res chain seq x y z
N PHE A 1 -10.47 -6.66 1.79
CA PHE A 1 -11.45 -5.61 1.45
C PHE A 1 -11.02 -4.23 1.95
N LEU A 2 -10.70 -4.05 3.24
CA LEU A 2 -10.25 -2.75 3.79
C LEU A 2 -9.07 -2.09 3.03
N PRO A 3 -8.00 -2.81 2.62
CA PRO A 3 -6.90 -2.20 1.86
C PRO A 3 -7.34 -1.68 0.49
N THR A 4 -8.34 -2.33 -0.12
CA THR A 4 -8.88 -1.95 -1.42
C THR A 4 -9.71 -0.66 -1.33
N ILE A 5 -10.54 -0.52 -0.29
CA ILE A 5 -11.28 0.73 -0.03
C ILE A 5 -10.29 1.87 0.22
N TYR A 6 -9.30 1.64 1.09
CA TYR A 6 -8.25 2.61 1.36
C TYR A 6 -7.57 3.06 0.06
N TYR A 7 -7.15 2.10 -0.77
CA TYR A 7 -6.49 2.39 -2.04
C TYR A 7 -7.37 3.24 -2.95
N GLY A 8 -8.65 2.87 -3.13
CA GLY A 8 -9.58 3.62 -3.97
C GLY A 8 -9.75 5.07 -3.55
N MET A 9 -9.87 5.33 -2.25
CA MET A 9 -9.97 6.70 -1.71
C MET A 9 -8.64 7.45 -1.84
N SER A 10 -7.53 6.82 -1.46
CA SER A 10 -6.19 7.43 -1.48
C SER A 10 -5.73 7.78 -2.90
N GLY A 11 -6.16 7.01 -3.91
CA GLY A 11 -5.83 7.21 -5.31
C GLY A 11 -6.42 8.49 -5.91
N ILE A 12 -7.38 9.10 -5.24
CA ILE A 12 -8.00 10.37 -5.64
C ILE A 12 -7.60 11.48 -4.67
N LEU A 13 -7.78 11.25 -3.37
CA LEU A 13 -7.62 12.29 -2.35
C LEU A 13 -6.16 12.77 -2.21
N ILE A 14 -5.19 11.85 -2.22
CA ILE A 14 -3.77 12.22 -2.02
C ILE A 14 -3.23 13.00 -3.23
N PRO A 15 -3.47 12.59 -4.49
CA PRO A 15 -3.12 13.41 -5.66
C PRO A 15 -3.72 14.82 -5.65
N LEU A 16 -4.98 14.97 -5.23
CA LEU A 16 -5.62 16.29 -5.13
C LEU A 16 -4.94 17.15 -4.08
N MET A 17 -4.71 16.61 -2.88
CA MET A 17 -3.98 17.30 -1.81
C MET A 17 -2.57 17.71 -2.23
N ILE A 18 -1.82 16.81 -2.90
CA ILE A 18 -0.49 17.12 -3.43
C ILE A 18 -0.58 18.22 -4.50
N ASN A 19 -1.62 18.23 -5.34
CA ASN A 19 -1.78 19.27 -6.34
C ASN A 19 -2.03 20.64 -5.73
N GLU A 20 -2.86 20.72 -4.69
CA GLU A 20 -3.11 21.96 -3.93
C GLU A 20 -1.83 22.47 -3.26
N LEU A 21 -1.05 21.60 -2.64
CA LEU A 21 0.18 21.98 -1.93
C LEU A 21 1.36 22.32 -2.86
N ALA A 22 1.52 21.60 -3.98
CA ALA A 22 2.66 21.79 -4.89
C ALA A 22 2.40 22.83 -5.99
N GLY A 23 1.13 23.18 -6.24
CA GLY A 23 0.72 24.14 -7.26
C GLY A 23 1.03 23.72 -8.71
N ASN A 24 1.42 22.46 -8.95
CA ASN A 24 1.77 21.96 -10.27
C ASN A 24 1.38 20.48 -10.47
N LYS A 25 1.17 20.09 -11.73
CA LYS A 25 0.75 18.72 -12.11
C LYS A 25 1.93 17.75 -12.19
N THR A 26 3.15 18.25 -12.40
CA THR A 26 4.36 17.44 -12.52
C THR A 26 4.65 16.69 -11.22
N THR A 27 4.51 17.34 -10.06
CA THR A 27 4.70 16.70 -8.75
C THR A 27 3.71 15.56 -8.53
N VAL A 28 2.46 15.70 -8.96
CA VAL A 28 1.44 14.63 -8.87
C VAL A 28 1.83 13.44 -9.74
N ALA A 29 2.32 13.69 -10.97
CA ALA A 29 2.77 12.62 -11.87
C ALA A 29 4.01 11.89 -11.33
N LEU A 30 4.97 12.63 -10.75
CA LEU A 30 6.14 12.05 -10.10
C LEU A 30 5.76 11.23 -8.88
N TYR A 31 4.83 11.72 -8.06
CA TYR A 31 4.27 10.98 -6.93
C TYR A 31 3.63 9.66 -7.38
N GLY A 32 2.77 9.69 -8.42
CA GLY A 32 2.13 8.48 -8.95
C GLY A 32 3.15 7.47 -9.46
N THR A 33 4.16 7.94 -10.21
CA THR A 33 5.25 7.10 -10.73
C THR A 33 6.05 6.46 -9.59
N ALA A 34 6.48 7.25 -8.61
CA ALA A 34 7.23 6.75 -7.45
C ALA A 34 6.40 5.75 -6.64
N SER A 35 5.11 6.02 -6.44
CA SER A 35 4.19 5.13 -5.74
C SER A 35 4.11 3.76 -6.41
N LEU A 36 3.98 3.71 -7.74
CA LEU A 36 3.90 2.45 -8.49
C LEU A 36 5.21 1.67 -8.46
N ILE A 37 6.37 2.34 -8.58
CA ILE A 37 7.68 1.69 -8.49
C ILE A 37 7.86 1.04 -7.13
N ILE A 38 7.58 1.79 -6.06
CA ILE A 38 7.74 1.33 -4.68
C ILE A 38 6.72 0.24 -4.35
N ALA A 39 5.47 0.39 -4.79
CA ALA A 39 4.45 -0.64 -4.62
C ALA A 39 4.85 -1.96 -5.31
N SER A 40 5.36 -1.89 -6.54
CA SER A 40 5.83 -3.08 -7.26
C SER A 40 6.96 -3.79 -6.51
N ALA A 41 7.94 -3.03 -6.00
CA ALA A 41 9.02 -3.59 -5.19
C ALA A 41 8.50 -4.21 -3.88
N ALA A 42 7.59 -3.53 -3.19
CA ALA A 42 6.99 -3.98 -1.94
C ALA A 42 6.15 -5.27 -2.12
N GLN A 43 5.46 -5.41 -3.25
CA GLN A 43 4.72 -6.63 -3.58
C GLN A 43 5.65 -7.83 -3.79
N LEU A 44 6.75 -7.64 -4.53
CA LEU A 44 7.75 -8.70 -4.72
C LEU A 44 8.39 -9.13 -3.39
N LEU A 45 8.69 -8.17 -2.51
CA LEU A 45 9.21 -8.45 -1.18
C LEU A 45 8.17 -9.15 -0.30
N ALA A 46 6.91 -8.72 -0.35
CA ALA A 46 5.82 -9.34 0.40
C ALA A 46 5.60 -10.79 -0.02
N GLY A 47 5.55 -11.08 -1.33
CA GLY A 47 5.47 -12.44 -1.86
C GLY A 47 6.63 -13.30 -1.38
N ARG A 48 7.88 -12.84 -1.56
CA ARG A 48 9.06 -13.57 -1.08
C ARG A 48 9.08 -13.78 0.43
N SER A 49 8.57 -12.81 1.19
CA SER A 49 8.49 -12.93 2.65
C SER A 49 7.45 -13.97 3.08
N ALA A 50 6.34 -14.10 2.34
CA ALA A 50 5.34 -15.14 2.57
C ALA A 50 5.90 -16.53 2.26
N ASP A 51 6.65 -16.66 1.17
CA ASP A 51 7.30 -17.92 0.81
C ASP A 51 8.33 -18.37 1.87
N ARG A 52 9.07 -17.42 2.46
CA ARG A 52 10.20 -17.72 3.36
C ARG A 52 9.83 -17.80 4.84
N PHE A 53 8.92 -16.95 5.32
CA PHE A 53 8.58 -16.82 6.74
C PHE A 53 7.18 -17.33 7.07
N GLY A 54 6.48 -17.89 6.08
CA GLY A 54 5.12 -18.39 6.21
C GLY A 54 4.06 -17.28 6.12
N HIS A 55 2.80 -17.71 6.04
CA HIS A 55 1.69 -16.86 5.60
C HIS A 55 1.20 -15.82 6.63
N ARG A 56 1.59 -15.94 7.92
CA ARG A 56 1.02 -15.12 9.01
C ARG A 56 1.65 -13.73 9.19
N TRP A 57 2.96 -13.62 9.03
CA TRP A 57 3.69 -12.37 9.32
C TRP A 57 3.53 -11.28 8.26
N PRO A 58 3.59 -11.58 6.95
CA PRO A 58 3.52 -10.54 5.91
C PRO A 58 2.23 -9.71 5.96
N PRO A 59 1.04 -10.29 6.18
CA PRO A 59 -0.20 -9.51 6.32
C PRO A 59 -0.19 -8.58 7.54
N ILE A 60 0.34 -9.03 8.68
CA ILE A 60 0.42 -8.22 9.91
C ILE A 60 1.28 -6.98 9.68
N VAL A 61 2.45 -7.17 9.05
CA VAL A 61 3.34 -6.06 8.69
C VAL A 61 2.66 -5.10 7.71
N GLY A 62 1.95 -5.63 6.72
CA GLY A 62 1.18 -4.82 5.76
C GLY A 62 0.11 -3.96 6.44
N TYR A 63 -0.68 -4.54 7.35
CA TYR A 63 -1.69 -3.76 8.09
C TYR A 63 -1.05 -2.73 9.03
N GLY A 64 0.05 -3.08 9.70
CA GLY A 64 0.81 -2.14 10.52
C GLY A 64 1.31 -0.93 9.70
N ALA A 65 1.88 -1.19 8.53
CA ALA A 65 2.32 -0.14 7.61
C ALA A 65 1.16 0.75 7.15
N LEU A 66 -0.02 0.17 6.90
CA LEU A 66 -1.22 0.91 6.47
C LEU A 66 -1.75 1.82 7.59
N ILE A 67 -1.71 1.37 8.84
CA ILE A 67 -2.05 2.19 10.01
C ILE A 67 -1.06 3.35 10.16
N VAL A 68 0.25 3.08 10.09
CA VAL A 68 1.29 4.12 10.16
C VAL A 68 1.15 5.13 9.03
N ALA A 69 0.88 4.68 7.80
CA ALA A 69 0.63 5.55 6.66
C ALA A 69 -0.59 6.45 6.89
N SER A 70 -1.69 5.89 7.40
CA SER A 70 -2.92 6.64 7.65
C SER A 70 -2.75 7.69 8.75
N LEU A 71 -2.08 7.33 9.85
CA LEU A 71 -1.79 8.25 10.95
C LEU A 71 -0.80 9.34 10.53
N GLY A 72 0.27 8.96 9.83
CA GLY A 72 1.25 9.91 9.32
C GLY A 72 0.63 10.91 8.34
N LEU A 73 -0.24 10.43 7.45
CA LEU A 73 -0.97 11.30 6.53
C LEU A 73 -1.91 12.27 7.27
N ALA A 74 -2.58 11.81 8.34
CA ALA A 74 -3.46 12.65 9.15
C ALA A 74 -2.70 13.72 9.96
N ILE A 75 -1.50 13.41 10.43
CA ILE A 75 -0.67 14.34 11.22
C ILE A 75 0.06 15.34 10.31
N PHE A 76 0.51 14.90 9.15
CA PHE A 76 1.34 15.68 8.22
C PHE A 76 0.59 16.07 6.93
N SER A 77 -0.73 16.26 7.02
CA SER A 77 -1.58 16.56 5.86
C SER A 77 -1.23 17.89 5.18
N ASP A 78 -0.76 18.86 5.95
CA ASP A 78 -0.44 20.21 5.47
C ASP A 78 0.97 20.30 4.87
N GLN A 79 1.76 19.23 4.99
CA GLN A 79 3.15 19.17 4.54
C GLN A 79 3.24 18.30 3.29
N LEU A 80 3.71 18.90 2.20
CA LEU A 80 3.87 18.21 0.90
C LEU A 80 4.69 16.91 1.02
N TRP A 81 5.77 16.92 1.81
CA TRP A 81 6.59 15.72 2.02
C TRP A 81 5.82 14.63 2.77
N GLY A 82 4.92 14.98 3.69
CA GLY A 82 4.08 14.06 4.44
C GLY A 82 3.09 13.36 3.53
N GLY A 83 2.41 14.12 2.68
CA GLY A 83 1.52 13.59 1.64
C GLY A 83 2.21 12.60 0.70
N ILE A 84 3.41 12.93 0.24
CA ILE A 84 4.20 12.07 -0.64
C ILE A 84 4.67 10.80 0.09
N ALA A 85 5.33 10.94 1.24
CA ALA A 85 5.94 9.81 1.94
C ALA A 85 4.90 8.82 2.46
N PHE A 86 3.86 9.32 3.15
CA PHE A 86 2.82 8.46 3.71
C PHE A 86 1.84 7.96 2.64
N GLY A 87 1.63 8.72 1.55
CA GLY A 87 0.87 8.24 0.39
C GLY A 87 1.54 7.07 -0.33
N ILE A 88 2.86 7.19 -0.56
CA ILE A 88 3.67 6.10 -1.13
C ILE A 88 3.66 4.87 -0.22
N LEU A 89 3.86 5.07 1.10
CA LEU A 89 3.84 3.98 2.07
C LEU A 89 2.48 3.27 2.11
N GLY A 90 1.39 4.03 2.11
CA GLY A 90 0.03 3.51 2.09
C GLY A 90 -0.28 2.73 0.81
N ALA A 91 0.12 3.27 -0.35
CA ALA A 91 -0.02 2.58 -1.63
C ALA A 91 0.76 1.26 -1.63
N ALA A 92 2.02 1.27 -1.19
CA ALA A 92 2.84 0.07 -1.10
C ALA A 92 2.21 -0.98 -0.17
N ALA A 93 1.76 -0.57 1.03
CA ALA A 93 1.10 -1.47 1.97
C ALA A 93 -0.19 -2.08 1.40
N ALA A 94 -1.03 -1.27 0.75
CA ALA A 94 -2.28 -1.74 0.15
C ALA A 94 -2.05 -2.75 -0.97
N TRP A 95 -1.09 -2.47 -1.86
CA TRP A 95 -0.72 -3.36 -2.96
C TRP A 95 -0.04 -4.65 -2.48
N SER A 96 0.82 -4.60 -1.45
CA SER A 96 1.39 -5.78 -0.81
C SER A 96 0.30 -6.66 -0.19
N LEU A 97 -0.64 -6.09 0.56
CA LEU A 97 -1.75 -6.84 1.14
C LEU A 97 -2.65 -7.48 0.07
N ALA A 98 -2.88 -6.79 -1.05
CA ALA A 98 -3.64 -7.34 -2.17
C ALA A 98 -2.96 -8.58 -2.77
N SER A 99 -1.62 -8.57 -2.90
CA SER A 99 -0.87 -9.72 -3.43
C SER A 99 -0.93 -10.96 -2.52
N LEU A 100 -1.05 -10.75 -1.20
CA LEU A 100 -1.12 -11.80 -0.19
C LEU A 100 -2.54 -12.39 -0.02
N LEU A 101 -3.55 -11.83 -0.69
CA LEU A 101 -4.91 -12.32 -0.56
C LEU A 101 -5.04 -13.79 -1.04
N PHE A 102 -4.29 -14.18 -2.06
CA PHE A 102 -4.31 -15.54 -2.59
C PHE A 102 -3.76 -16.56 -1.59
N THR A 103 -2.72 -16.23 -0.83
CA THR A 103 -2.15 -17.12 0.19
C THR A 103 -3.07 -17.29 1.39
N LEU A 104 -3.79 -16.22 1.75
CA LEU A 104 -4.81 -16.27 2.82
C LEU A 104 -6.02 -17.11 2.41
N VAL A 105 -6.43 -17.06 1.15
CA VAL A 105 -7.51 -17.90 0.63
C VAL A 105 -7.08 -19.36 0.55
N SER A 106 -5.87 -19.65 0.08
CA SER A 106 -5.36 -21.03 0.01
C SER A 106 -5.27 -21.69 1.38
N ASP A 107 -4.95 -20.94 2.44
CA ASP A 107 -4.95 -21.44 3.82
C ASP A 107 -6.35 -21.85 4.32
N GLY A 108 -7.42 -21.29 3.75
CA GLY A 108 -8.80 -21.63 4.08
C GLY A 108 -9.36 -22.84 3.33
N VAL A 109 -8.64 -23.35 2.33
CA VAL A 109 -9.07 -24.45 1.45
C VAL A 109 -8.33 -25.74 1.81
N PRO A 110 -9.02 -26.91 1.91
CA PRO A 110 -8.36 -28.19 2.16
C PRO A 110 -7.30 -28.50 1.09
N ARG A 111 -6.15 -29.04 1.51
CA ARG A 111 -5.00 -29.33 0.62
C ARG A 111 -5.31 -30.24 -0.58
N ALA A 112 -6.39 -31.01 -0.52
CA ALA A 112 -6.84 -31.85 -1.62
C ALA A 112 -7.40 -31.06 -2.82
N GLU A 113 -7.71 -29.78 -2.64
CA GLU A 113 -8.23 -28.87 -3.67
C GLU A 113 -7.18 -27.86 -4.15
N HIS A 114 -5.92 -27.96 -3.67
CA HIS A 114 -4.79 -27.23 -4.21
C HIS A 114 -4.32 -27.95 -5.49
N GLY A 115 -4.86 -27.55 -6.64
CA GLY A 115 -4.53 -28.11 -7.96
C GLY A 115 -3.08 -27.90 -8.39
#